data_AF-A0AA47E521-F1
#
_entry.id   AF-A0AA47E521-F1
#
_cell.length_a   1.000
_cell.length_b   1.000
_cell.length_c   1.000
_cell.angle_alpha   90.00
_cell.angle_beta   90.00
_cell.angle_gamma   90.00
#
_symmetry.space_group_name_H-M   'P 1'
#
loop_
_entity.id
_entity.type
_entity.pdbx_description
1 polymer ?
#
loop_
_entity_poly.entity_id
_entity_poly.type
_entity_poly.pdbx_seq_one_letter_code
_entity_poly.pdbx_strand_id
1 'polypeptide(L)'
;MNVPGSVTQVLLIEDNSQIGHARRVAQRLAEQQGFDVTDAGRVALLATELASNLLKHAGCGELHLRIVHGREGHGVEIIAVDRGPGFELDQCLTDGFSTHGTQGIGLGALARQAQVFDVYSDARGSVVLAQLFPRGVQPPPWCYGVSQHPYPGETTCGDAWQLAFDGQRCSALLIDGIGHGELAQQAAEAGALAFAETPLDSPFTLFSHMHQAMIGTRGGAAAIAHFDGERQTLNFAGVGNIGASLIASGGSRGLASHPGIVGVRFRKAHVFDYPLGEARLLVLFSDGLQTRWNLRDYPGLVHRHPAIIAALLHRDFCRGRDDVTVLALNLEAPRG
;
A
#
# COMPACT_ATOMS: atom_id res chain seq x y z
N MET A 1 3.07 -0.23 17.87
CA MET A 1 1.86 -0.27 17.02
C MET A 1 2.04 -1.36 15.99
N ASN A 2 1.12 -2.33 15.93
CA ASN A 2 1.11 -3.35 14.87
C ASN A 2 0.02 -2.99 13.86
N VAL A 3 0.34 -3.10 12.57
CA VAL A 3 -0.56 -2.84 11.45
C VAL A 3 -0.67 -4.13 10.64
N PRO A 4 -1.74 -4.91 10.85
CA PRO A 4 -1.98 -6.14 10.08
C PRO A 4 -2.30 -5.81 8.62
N GLY A 5 -2.01 -6.78 7.75
CA GLY A 5 -2.32 -6.68 6.33
C GLY A 5 -3.82 -6.68 6.04
N SER A 6 -4.21 -6.00 4.97
CA SER A 6 -5.56 -6.09 4.41
C SER A 6 -5.54 -5.95 2.89
N VAL A 7 -6.37 -6.76 2.24
CA VAL A 7 -6.54 -6.77 0.77
C VAL A 7 -7.21 -5.48 0.31
N THR A 8 -6.81 -5.00 -0.86
CA THR A 8 -7.38 -3.81 -1.49
C THR A 8 -8.73 -4.14 -2.09
N GLN A 9 -9.79 -3.46 -1.64
CA GLN A 9 -11.09 -3.59 -2.28
C GLN A 9 -11.12 -2.71 -3.53
N VAL A 10 -11.22 -3.33 -4.70
CA VAL A 10 -11.25 -2.64 -5.99
C VAL A 10 -12.68 -2.50 -6.49
N LEU A 11 -13.04 -1.29 -6.89
CA LEU A 11 -14.31 -0.98 -7.53
C LEU A 11 -14.03 -0.41 -8.93
N LEU A 12 -14.45 -1.13 -9.96
CA LEU A 12 -14.38 -0.66 -11.35
C LEU A 12 -15.37 0.47 -11.58
N ILE A 13 -14.92 1.49 -12.30
CA ILE A 13 -15.66 2.68 -12.65
C ILE A 13 -15.59 2.88 -14.17
N GLU A 14 -16.62 2.43 -14.85
CA GLU A 14 -16.81 2.38 -16.31
C GLU A 14 -18.13 3.05 -16.73
N ASP A 15 -19.11 3.14 -15.81
CA ASP A 15 -20.39 3.81 -16.03
C ASP A 15 -20.96 4.51 -14.79
N ASN A 16 -21.96 5.37 -15.00
CA ASN A 16 -22.55 6.22 -13.95
C ASN A 16 -23.21 5.44 -12.80
N SER A 17 -23.70 4.21 -13.03
CA SER A 17 -24.34 3.40 -11.97
C SER A 17 -23.33 2.96 -10.90
N GLN A 18 -22.07 2.78 -11.31
CA GLN A 18 -20.98 2.36 -10.41
C GLN A 18 -20.52 3.47 -9.47
N ILE A 19 -20.73 4.75 -9.80
CA ILE A 19 -20.52 5.87 -8.87
C ILE A 19 -21.38 5.68 -7.61
N GLY A 20 -22.67 5.38 -7.80
CA GLY A 20 -23.60 5.14 -6.70
C GLY A 20 -23.23 3.92 -5.87
N HIS A 21 -22.70 2.87 -6.52
CA HIS A 21 -22.17 1.69 -5.84
C HIS A 21 -20.94 2.04 -4.98
N ALA A 22 -19.95 2.73 -5.56
CA ALA A 22 -18.74 3.15 -4.86
C ALA A 22 -19.02 4.00 -3.62
N ARG A 23 -19.95 4.96 -3.74
CA ARG A 23 -20.43 5.75 -2.60
C ARG A 23 -20.92 4.86 -1.45
N ARG A 24 -21.80 3.89 -1.75
CA ARG A 24 -22.40 3.01 -0.73
C ARG A 24 -21.37 2.08 -0.09
N VAL A 25 -20.43 1.56 -0.88
CA VAL A 25 -19.36 0.68 -0.37
C VAL A 25 -18.41 1.46 0.54
N ALA A 26 -17.93 2.63 0.11
CA ALA A 26 -17.03 3.46 0.90
C ALA A 26 -17.70 3.95 2.20
N GLN A 27 -18.97 4.35 2.15
CA GLN A 27 -19.74 4.72 3.33
C GLN A 27 -19.85 3.56 4.34
N ARG A 28 -20.24 2.37 3.85
CA ARG A 28 -20.37 1.18 4.71
C ARG A 28 -19.04 0.79 5.34
N LEU A 29 -17.95 0.89 4.58
CA LEU A 29 -16.60 0.64 5.08
C LEU A 29 -16.25 1.59 6.24
N ALA A 30 -16.57 2.88 6.11
CA ALA A 30 -16.38 3.86 7.17
C ALA A 30 -17.25 3.56 8.41
N GLU A 31 -18.54 3.26 8.23
CA GLU A 31 -19.47 2.92 9.32
C GLU A 31 -18.97 1.69 10.10
N GLN A 32 -18.43 0.68 9.42
CA GLN A 32 -17.86 -0.51 10.04
C GLN A 32 -16.60 -0.22 10.88
N GLN A 33 -15.89 0.89 10.60
CA GLN A 33 -14.74 1.35 11.38
C GLN A 33 -15.13 2.35 12.49
N GLY A 34 -16.43 2.53 12.76
CA GLY A 34 -16.89 3.39 13.85
C GLY A 34 -16.95 4.88 13.51
N PHE A 35 -16.93 5.24 12.22
CA PHE A 35 -17.21 6.61 11.79
C PHE A 35 -18.65 6.98 12.17
N ASP A 36 -18.86 8.20 12.64
CA ASP A 36 -20.22 8.72 12.82
C ASP A 36 -20.88 9.01 11.45
N VAL A 37 -22.19 9.30 11.47
CA VAL A 37 -22.97 9.55 10.24
C VAL A 37 -22.38 10.71 9.41
N THR A 38 -21.78 11.70 10.06
CA THR A 38 -21.20 12.87 9.40
C THR A 38 -19.90 12.50 8.70
N ASP A 39 -18.98 11.84 9.40
CA ASP A 39 -17.70 11.43 8.86
C ASP A 39 -17.84 10.32 7.80
N ALA A 40 -18.77 9.38 7.99
CA ALA A 40 -19.12 8.39 6.96
C ALA A 40 -19.69 9.05 5.70
N GLY A 41 -20.52 10.09 5.88
CA GLY A 41 -21.02 10.92 4.78
C GLY A 41 -19.90 11.64 4.01
N ARG A 42 -18.85 12.10 4.70
CA ARG A 42 -17.67 12.70 4.05
C ARG A 42 -16.89 11.68 3.22
N VAL A 43 -16.68 10.47 3.73
CA VAL A 43 -16.06 9.37 2.97
C VAL A 43 -16.87 9.07 1.70
N ALA A 44 -18.20 9.00 1.83
CA ALA A 44 -19.11 8.77 0.71
C ALA A 44 -19.02 9.86 -0.37
N LEU A 45 -18.91 11.13 0.05
CA LEU A 45 -18.77 12.27 -0.86
C LEU A 45 -17.47 12.18 -1.66
N LEU A 46 -16.35 11.90 -1.00
CA LEU A 46 -15.05 11.77 -1.66
C LEU A 46 -15.04 10.61 -2.67
N ALA A 47 -15.61 9.46 -2.30
CA ALA A 47 -15.75 8.33 -3.22
C ALA A 47 -16.58 8.72 -4.46
N THR A 48 -17.66 9.50 -4.27
CA THR A 48 -18.53 9.95 -5.35
C THR A 48 -17.80 10.88 -6.32
N GLU A 49 -17.09 11.86 -5.78
CA GLU A 49 -16.33 12.85 -6.58
C GLU A 49 -15.14 12.19 -7.30
N LEU A 50 -14.38 11.33 -6.62
CA LEU A 50 -13.28 10.59 -7.24
C LEU A 50 -13.78 9.65 -8.36
N ALA A 51 -14.85 8.89 -8.13
CA ALA A 51 -15.48 8.06 -9.17
C ALA A 51 -16.00 8.91 -10.34
N SER A 52 -16.62 10.05 -10.06
CA SER A 52 -17.11 10.95 -11.10
C SER A 52 -15.97 11.51 -11.95
N ASN A 53 -14.85 11.87 -11.31
CA ASN A 53 -13.67 12.38 -12.01
C ASN A 53 -13.03 11.31 -12.89
N LEU A 54 -12.97 10.05 -12.45
CA LEU A 54 -12.51 8.93 -13.28
C LEU A 54 -13.30 8.84 -14.58
N LEU A 55 -14.64 8.82 -14.51
CA LEU A 55 -15.47 8.75 -15.73
C LEU A 55 -15.34 10.01 -16.60
N LYS A 56 -15.40 11.19 -16.00
CA LYS A 56 -15.42 12.46 -16.74
C LYS A 56 -14.10 12.75 -17.45
N HIS A 57 -12.97 12.40 -16.84
CA HIS A 57 -11.65 12.82 -17.30
C HIS A 57 -10.81 11.69 -17.88
N ALA A 58 -10.99 10.45 -17.42
CA ALA A 58 -10.27 9.28 -17.93
C ALA A 58 -11.16 8.30 -18.71
N GLY A 59 -12.49 8.46 -18.67
CA GLY A 59 -13.46 7.57 -19.30
C GLY A 59 -13.71 6.28 -18.50
N CYS A 60 -12.67 5.73 -17.87
CA CYS A 60 -12.76 4.61 -16.95
C CYS A 60 -11.61 4.63 -15.94
N GLY A 61 -11.73 3.82 -14.89
CA GLY A 61 -10.66 3.57 -13.94
C GLY A 61 -11.13 2.75 -12.75
N GLU A 62 -10.39 2.84 -11.67
CA GLU A 62 -10.60 2.04 -10.47
C GLU A 62 -10.59 2.90 -9.21
N LEU A 63 -11.49 2.59 -8.27
CA LEU A 63 -11.36 3.05 -6.89
C LEU A 63 -10.85 1.90 -6.03
N HIS A 64 -9.72 2.13 -5.37
CA HIS A 64 -9.13 1.24 -4.39
C HIS A 64 -9.51 1.74 -3.00
N LEU A 65 -10.14 0.88 -2.21
CA LEU A 65 -10.56 1.17 -0.84
C LEU A 65 -9.79 0.29 0.14
N ARG A 66 -9.25 0.91 1.19
CA ARG A 66 -8.52 0.24 2.27
C ARG A 66 -8.79 0.85 3.62
N ILE A 67 -8.59 0.05 4.66
CA ILE A 67 -8.51 0.55 6.04
C ILE A 67 -7.06 0.92 6.33
N VAL A 68 -6.86 2.13 6.85
CA VAL A 68 -5.55 2.62 7.30
C VAL A 68 -5.55 2.79 8.81
N HIS A 69 -4.46 2.42 9.47
CA HIS A 69 -4.35 2.56 10.92
C HIS A 69 -3.86 3.98 11.26
N GLY A 70 -4.67 4.74 12.00
CA GLY A 70 -4.29 6.02 12.59
C GLY A 70 -3.57 5.84 13.92
N ARG A 71 -3.26 6.94 14.61
CA ARG A 71 -2.63 6.89 15.95
C ARG A 71 -3.49 6.16 16.98
N GLU A 72 -4.79 6.45 17.00
CA GLU A 72 -5.76 5.92 17.97
C GLU A 72 -7.10 5.61 17.27
N GLY A 73 -7.07 4.74 16.26
CA GLY A 73 -8.26 4.35 15.51
C GLY A 73 -7.94 4.00 14.07
N HIS A 74 -8.98 3.83 13.26
CA HIS A 74 -8.87 3.48 11.85
C HIS A 74 -9.38 4.62 10.98
N GLY A 75 -8.78 4.77 9.80
CA GLY A 75 -9.22 5.63 8.72
C GLY A 75 -9.62 4.83 7.49
N VAL A 76 -10.23 5.52 6.54
CA VAL A 76 -10.53 5.00 5.19
C VAL A 76 -9.61 5.68 4.19
N GLU A 77 -8.89 4.87 3.43
CA GLU A 77 -8.10 5.27 2.26
C GLU A 77 -8.92 5.01 1.00
N ILE A 78 -8.99 6.02 0.14
CA ILE A 78 -9.57 5.95 -1.20
C ILE A 78 -8.50 6.39 -2.19
N ILE A 79 -8.14 5.51 -3.11
CA ILE A 79 -7.22 5.82 -4.21
C ILE A 79 -7.96 5.68 -5.52
N ALA A 80 -8.02 6.74 -6.31
CA ALA A 80 -8.50 6.68 -7.69
C ALA A 80 -7.31 6.43 -8.61
N VAL A 81 -7.42 5.41 -9.47
CA VAL A 81 -6.37 4.99 -10.39
C VAL A 81 -6.93 4.94 -11.80
N ASP A 82 -6.28 5.62 -12.74
CA ASP A 82 -6.63 5.56 -14.15
C ASP A 82 -5.41 5.47 -15.07
N ARG A 83 -5.70 5.18 -16.34
CA ARG A 83 -4.76 5.22 -17.48
C ARG A 83 -5.21 6.23 -18.54
N GLY A 84 -5.85 7.30 -18.10
CA GLY A 84 -6.31 8.41 -18.94
C GLY A 84 -5.15 9.32 -19.39
N PRO A 85 -5.46 10.50 -19.93
CA PRO A 85 -4.46 11.41 -20.49
C PRO A 85 -3.58 12.13 -19.44
N GLY A 86 -3.87 11.95 -18.15
CA GLY A 86 -3.26 12.75 -17.08
C GLY A 86 -3.80 14.18 -17.01
N PHE A 87 -3.29 14.96 -16.07
CA PHE A 87 -3.64 16.37 -15.87
C PHE A 87 -2.58 17.11 -15.06
N GLU A 88 -2.52 18.42 -15.21
CA GLU A 88 -1.62 19.30 -14.44
C GLU A 88 -2.32 19.80 -13.17
N LEU A 89 -1.80 19.40 -12.00
CA LEU A 89 -2.44 19.67 -10.71
C LEU A 89 -2.64 21.16 -10.42
N ASP A 90 -1.64 21.99 -10.74
CA ASP A 90 -1.65 23.42 -10.45
C ASP A 90 -2.80 24.15 -11.17
N GLN A 91 -3.18 23.68 -12.36
CA GLN A 91 -4.33 24.19 -13.12
C GLN A 91 -5.64 23.80 -12.43
N CYS A 92 -5.75 22.53 -11.99
CA CYS A 92 -6.96 22.02 -11.35
C CYS A 92 -7.24 22.61 -9.95
N LEU A 93 -6.22 23.06 -9.22
CA LEU A 93 -6.38 23.72 -7.93
C LEU A 93 -6.75 25.20 -8.05
N THR A 94 -6.33 25.86 -9.14
CA THR A 94 -6.57 27.28 -9.39
C THR A 94 -7.97 27.54 -9.95
N ASP A 95 -8.51 26.62 -10.76
CA ASP A 95 -9.85 26.70 -11.35
C ASP A 95 -10.99 26.41 -10.36
N GLY A 96 -10.92 26.98 -9.16
CA GLY A 96 -11.92 26.91 -8.09
C GLY A 96 -13.31 27.47 -8.42
N PHE A 97 -13.64 27.69 -9.69
CA PHE A 97 -14.97 27.99 -10.21
C PHE A 97 -15.22 27.16 -11.46
N SER A 98 -16.23 26.29 -11.40
CA SER A 98 -16.66 25.42 -12.49
C SER A 98 -16.96 26.21 -13.76
N THR A 99 -16.10 26.08 -14.78
CA THR A 99 -16.50 26.36 -16.15
C THR A 99 -17.22 25.11 -16.67
N HIS A 100 -18.56 25.20 -16.71
CA HIS A 100 -19.57 24.19 -17.08
C HIS A 100 -20.37 23.55 -15.92
N GLY A 101 -21.20 24.37 -15.27
CA GLY A 101 -22.63 24.06 -15.12
C GLY A 101 -23.07 22.86 -14.27
N THR A 102 -22.18 22.22 -13.51
CA THR A 102 -22.56 21.21 -12.51
C THR A 102 -21.90 21.55 -11.17
N GLN A 103 -22.57 21.23 -10.06
CA GLN A 103 -22.05 21.36 -8.69
C GLN A 103 -20.91 20.35 -8.44
N GLY A 104 -19.85 20.40 -9.24
CA GLY A 104 -18.64 19.58 -9.12
C GLY A 104 -17.68 20.25 -8.16
N ILE A 105 -17.57 19.67 -6.98
CA ILE A 105 -16.70 20.10 -5.90
C ILE A 105 -15.29 19.60 -6.29
N GLY A 106 -14.59 20.34 -7.17
CA GLY A 106 -13.35 19.91 -7.84
C GLY A 106 -12.20 19.45 -6.91
N LEU A 107 -11.06 19.06 -7.49
CA LEU A 107 -9.88 18.52 -6.78
C LEU A 107 -9.46 19.36 -5.56
N GLY A 108 -9.55 20.69 -5.63
CA GLY A 108 -9.22 21.56 -4.50
C GLY A 108 -10.15 21.39 -3.29
N ALA A 109 -11.38 20.96 -3.48
CA ALA A 109 -12.30 20.69 -2.40
C ALA A 109 -12.19 19.26 -1.84
N LEU A 110 -11.81 18.28 -2.68
CA LEU A 110 -11.33 16.97 -2.19
C LEU A 110 -10.14 17.17 -1.23
N ALA A 111 -9.16 17.99 -1.63
CA ALA A 111 -7.97 18.29 -0.84
C ALA A 111 -8.30 18.96 0.51
N ARG A 112 -9.33 19.80 0.57
CA ARG A 112 -9.77 20.45 1.82
C ARG A 112 -10.55 19.52 2.75
N GLN A 113 -11.19 18.49 2.21
CA GLN A 113 -12.01 17.57 2.99
C GLN A 113 -11.21 16.39 3.55
N ALA A 114 -10.17 15.95 2.85
CA ALA A 114 -9.30 14.88 3.28
C ALA A 114 -8.24 15.35 4.29
N GLN A 115 -7.85 14.47 5.21
CA GLN A 115 -6.75 14.74 6.14
C GLN A 115 -5.39 14.41 5.52
N VAL A 116 -5.36 13.45 4.60
CA VAL A 116 -4.21 13.18 3.72
C VAL A 116 -4.73 13.23 2.30
N PHE A 117 -4.10 14.06 1.47
CA PHE A 117 -4.40 14.16 0.05
C PHE A 117 -3.09 14.32 -0.73
N ASP A 118 -2.91 13.52 -1.77
CA ASP A 118 -1.78 13.65 -2.69
C ASP A 118 -2.18 13.14 -4.07
N VAL A 119 -1.47 13.61 -5.09
CA VAL A 119 -1.76 13.31 -6.48
C VAL A 119 -0.46 13.09 -7.24
N TYR A 120 -0.47 12.06 -8.06
CA TYR A 120 0.48 11.92 -9.15
C TYR A 120 -0.27 11.76 -10.46
N SER A 121 0.15 12.49 -11.48
CA SER A 121 -0.48 12.47 -12.79
C SER A 121 0.58 12.74 -13.84
N ASP A 122 0.60 11.91 -14.87
CA ASP A 122 1.44 12.09 -16.05
C ASP A 122 0.70 11.57 -17.30
N ALA A 123 1.37 11.54 -18.45
CA ALA A 123 0.79 11.06 -19.70
C ALA A 123 0.37 9.57 -19.69
N ARG A 124 0.68 8.80 -18.63
CA ARG A 124 0.28 7.39 -18.46
C ARG A 124 -1.00 7.25 -17.65
N GLY A 125 -1.54 8.34 -17.11
CA GLY A 125 -2.74 8.41 -16.29
C GLY A 125 -2.48 8.93 -14.89
N SER A 126 -3.51 8.96 -14.06
CA SER A 126 -3.42 9.53 -12.70
C SER A 126 -3.61 8.52 -11.57
N VAL A 127 -3.06 8.89 -10.41
CA VAL A 127 -3.29 8.26 -9.10
C VAL A 127 -3.59 9.38 -8.10
N VAL A 128 -4.78 9.37 -7.52
CA VAL A 128 -5.26 10.39 -6.57
C VAL A 128 -5.57 9.71 -5.24
N LEU A 129 -4.89 10.13 -4.18
CA LEU A 129 -5.06 9.63 -2.81
C LEU A 129 -5.93 10.58 -2.00
N ALA A 130 -6.88 10.02 -1.26
CA ALA A 130 -7.56 10.69 -0.16
C ALA A 130 -7.66 9.73 1.04
N GLN A 131 -7.24 10.18 2.22
CA GLN A 131 -7.49 9.46 3.48
C GLN A 131 -8.29 10.33 4.45
N LEU A 132 -9.31 9.72 5.05
CA LEU A 132 -10.05 10.28 6.17
C LEU A 132 -9.94 9.40 7.39
N PHE A 133 -9.96 10.07 8.53
CA PHE A 133 -10.02 9.51 9.86
C PHE A 133 -11.24 10.12 10.57
N PRO A 134 -11.88 9.38 11.48
CA PRO A 134 -12.94 9.92 12.32
C PRO A 134 -12.45 11.13 13.12
N ARG A 135 -13.38 11.99 13.53
CA ARG A 135 -13.07 13.11 14.41
C ARG A 135 -12.28 12.66 15.64
N GLY A 136 -11.13 13.31 15.88
CA GLY A 136 -10.23 13.01 16.99
C GLY A 136 -9.14 11.98 16.66
N VAL A 137 -9.30 11.20 15.58
CA VAL A 137 -8.28 10.27 15.11
C VAL A 137 -7.32 11.00 14.17
N GLN A 138 -6.03 10.88 14.46
CA GLN A 138 -4.95 11.47 13.65
C GLN A 138 -4.36 10.41 12.69
N PRO A 139 -3.83 10.83 11.52
CA PRO A 139 -3.08 9.97 10.63
C PRO A 139 -1.91 9.26 11.33
N PRO A 140 -1.44 8.11 10.80
CA PRO A 140 -0.29 7.43 11.36
C PRO A 140 0.96 8.32 11.33
N PRO A 141 1.84 8.22 12.34
CA PRO A 141 3.09 8.97 12.35
C PRO A 141 4.08 8.48 11.27
N TRP A 142 4.01 7.20 10.91
CA TRP A 142 4.77 6.62 9.82
C TRP A 142 3.94 6.67 8.53
N CYS A 143 4.51 7.25 7.47
CA CYS A 143 3.88 7.23 6.15
C CYS A 143 4.20 5.92 5.44
N TYR A 144 3.17 5.16 5.10
CA TYR A 144 3.27 3.93 4.32
C TYR A 144 2.12 3.84 3.33
N GLY A 145 2.22 2.91 2.39
CA GLY A 145 1.24 2.65 1.36
C GLY A 145 1.31 1.22 0.91
N VAL A 146 0.15 0.61 0.65
CA VAL A 146 0.09 -0.77 0.16
C VAL A 146 -0.95 -0.88 -0.94
N SER A 147 -0.60 -1.64 -1.97
CA SER A 147 -1.52 -2.15 -2.97
C SER A 147 -1.40 -3.66 -2.95
N GLN A 148 -2.44 -4.35 -2.50
CA GLN A 148 -2.51 -5.80 -2.38
C GLN A 148 -3.75 -6.29 -3.11
N HIS A 149 -3.56 -7.06 -4.18
CA HIS A 149 -4.62 -7.55 -5.04
C HIS A 149 -4.52 -9.06 -5.18
N PRO A 150 -5.65 -9.78 -5.05
CA PRO A 150 -5.65 -11.21 -5.25
C PRO A 150 -5.44 -11.55 -6.73
N TYR A 151 -5.05 -12.80 -7.00
CA TYR A 151 -5.07 -13.37 -8.34
C TYR A 151 -6.43 -13.09 -9.02
N PRO A 152 -6.46 -12.73 -10.34
CA PRO A 152 -7.70 -12.38 -11.02
C PRO A 152 -8.81 -13.44 -10.88
N GLY A 153 -9.93 -13.04 -10.30
CA GLY A 153 -11.10 -13.91 -10.06
C GLY A 153 -11.14 -14.59 -8.69
N GLU A 154 -10.06 -14.50 -7.90
CA GLU A 154 -10.04 -14.94 -6.51
C GLU A 154 -10.54 -13.82 -5.58
N THR A 155 -11.19 -14.21 -4.47
CA THR A 155 -11.57 -13.29 -3.39
C THR A 155 -10.55 -13.27 -2.25
N THR A 156 -9.55 -14.15 -2.31
CA THR A 156 -8.51 -14.31 -1.31
C THR A 156 -7.15 -14.11 -1.96
N CYS A 157 -6.22 -13.48 -1.23
CA CYS A 157 -4.88 -13.20 -1.74
C CYS A 157 -3.88 -14.16 -1.08
N GLY A 158 -3.04 -14.80 -1.88
CA GLY A 158 -1.95 -15.66 -1.42
C GLY A 158 -0.81 -14.90 -0.74
N ASP A 159 -0.74 -13.58 -0.91
CA ASP A 159 0.22 -12.72 -0.23
C ASP A 159 -0.26 -12.28 1.15
N ALA A 160 0.67 -11.97 2.06
CA ALA A 160 0.39 -11.27 3.31
C ALA A 160 1.50 -10.24 3.61
N TRP A 161 1.13 -9.11 4.19
CA TRP A 161 2.07 -8.09 4.64
C TRP A 161 1.76 -7.65 6.07
N GLN A 162 2.76 -7.13 6.77
CA GLN A 162 2.56 -6.56 8.10
C GLN A 162 3.59 -5.48 8.39
N LEU A 163 3.19 -4.46 9.16
CA LEU A 163 4.11 -3.47 9.70
C LEU A 163 4.03 -3.46 11.23
N ALA A 164 5.16 -3.20 11.87
CA ALA A 164 5.23 -2.88 13.29
C ALA A 164 6.09 -1.64 13.50
N PHE A 165 5.65 -0.76 14.40
CA PHE A 165 6.31 0.50 14.72
C PHE A 165 6.52 0.62 16.22
N ASP A 166 7.72 1.03 16.62
CA ASP A 166 8.07 1.36 18.00
C ASP A 166 9.05 2.54 18.03
N GLY A 167 8.53 3.73 18.30
CA GLY A 167 9.27 4.98 18.20
C GLY A 167 9.86 5.17 16.80
N GLN A 168 11.19 5.24 16.73
CA GLN A 168 11.97 5.38 15.49
C GLN A 168 12.33 4.03 14.84
N ARG A 169 11.81 2.92 15.37
CA ARG A 169 12.04 1.58 14.82
C ARG A 169 10.81 1.11 14.05
N CYS A 170 11.05 0.44 12.93
CA CYS A 170 10.02 -0.20 12.14
C CYS A 170 10.45 -1.61 11.75
N SER A 171 9.50 -2.54 11.72
CA SER A 171 9.64 -3.83 11.06
C SER A 171 8.57 -3.98 9.98
N ALA A 172 8.99 -4.39 8.79
CA ALA A 172 8.13 -4.65 7.65
C ALA A 172 8.28 -6.11 7.20
N LEU A 173 7.15 -6.79 7.05
CA LEU A 173 7.03 -8.16 6.56
C LEU A 173 6.26 -8.16 5.24
N LEU A 174 6.72 -8.97 4.30
CA LEU A 174 5.95 -9.40 3.13
C LEU A 174 6.15 -10.90 2.90
N ILE A 175 5.07 -11.62 2.66
CA ILE A 175 5.03 -13.07 2.40
C ILE A 175 4.22 -13.29 1.12
N ASP A 176 4.68 -14.22 0.31
CA ASP A 176 4.04 -14.74 -0.91
C ASP A 176 3.88 -16.24 -0.70
N GLY A 177 2.65 -16.67 -0.40
CA GLY A 177 2.29 -18.06 -0.19
C GLY A 177 2.30 -18.83 -1.50
N ILE A 178 2.77 -20.07 -1.51
CA ILE A 178 2.93 -20.81 -2.78
C ILE A 178 1.57 -21.05 -3.48
N GLY A 179 1.48 -20.52 -4.71
CA GLY A 179 0.27 -20.57 -5.54
C GLY A 179 -0.65 -19.40 -5.22
N HIS A 180 -1.95 -19.56 -5.47
CA HIS A 180 -2.96 -18.54 -5.16
C HIS A 180 -4.13 -19.14 -4.39
N GLY A 181 -5.04 -18.27 -3.94
CA GLY A 181 -6.27 -18.63 -3.25
C GLY A 181 -6.06 -19.07 -1.80
N GLU A 182 -7.07 -19.73 -1.23
CA GLU A 182 -7.17 -19.99 0.21
C GLU A 182 -5.96 -20.74 0.82
N LEU A 183 -5.38 -21.71 0.09
CA LEU A 183 -4.25 -22.48 0.61
C LEU A 183 -2.94 -21.70 0.61
N ALA A 184 -2.77 -20.76 -0.32
CA ALA A 184 -1.64 -19.83 -0.31
C ALA A 184 -1.83 -18.79 0.81
N GLN A 185 -3.04 -18.24 0.92
CA GLN A 185 -3.42 -17.32 1.99
C GLN A 185 -3.17 -17.93 3.38
N GLN A 186 -3.62 -19.16 3.62
CA GLN A 186 -3.39 -19.87 4.90
C GLN A 186 -1.91 -19.97 5.25
N ALA A 187 -1.04 -20.23 4.27
CA ALA A 187 0.40 -20.27 4.49
C ALA A 187 0.95 -18.88 4.85
N ALA A 188 0.56 -17.86 4.11
CA ALA A 188 1.02 -16.49 4.34
C ALA A 188 0.52 -15.92 5.68
N GLU A 189 -0.75 -16.17 6.02
CA GLU A 189 -1.35 -15.77 7.30
C GLU A 189 -0.69 -16.46 8.49
N ALA A 190 -0.37 -17.76 8.39
CA ALA A 190 0.35 -18.46 9.45
C ALA A 190 1.70 -17.80 9.76
N GLY A 191 2.45 -17.38 8.73
CA GLY A 191 3.69 -16.64 8.90
C GLY A 191 3.46 -15.23 9.47
N ALA A 192 2.47 -14.50 8.97
CA ALA A 192 2.14 -13.15 9.45
C ALA A 192 1.72 -13.17 10.93
N LEU A 193 0.89 -14.12 11.35
CA LEU A 193 0.48 -14.28 12.75
C LEU A 193 1.69 -14.55 13.66
N ALA A 194 2.61 -15.42 13.26
CA ALA A 194 3.83 -15.70 14.03
C ALA A 194 4.75 -14.46 14.13
N PHE A 195 4.85 -13.68 13.06
CA PHE A 195 5.57 -12.40 13.07
C PHE A 195 4.91 -11.39 14.03
N ALA A 196 3.58 -11.32 14.04
CA ALA A 196 2.81 -10.36 14.84
C ALA A 196 3.02 -10.48 16.35
N GLU A 197 3.43 -11.65 16.85
CA GLU A 197 3.66 -11.91 18.28
C GLU A 197 4.88 -11.16 18.82
N THR A 198 5.97 -11.10 18.05
CA THR A 198 7.27 -10.52 18.46
C THR A 198 7.92 -9.71 17.34
N PRO A 199 7.21 -8.76 16.69
CA PRO A 199 7.59 -8.21 15.39
C PRO A 199 8.87 -7.35 15.38
N LEU A 200 9.47 -7.10 16.55
CA LEU A 200 10.72 -6.35 16.71
C LEU A 200 11.91 -7.24 17.10
N ASP A 201 11.71 -8.55 17.26
CA ASP A 201 12.80 -9.51 17.44
C ASP A 201 13.71 -9.56 16.21
N SER A 202 14.93 -10.09 16.34
CA SER A 202 15.85 -10.13 15.19
C SER A 202 15.20 -10.83 13.97
N PRO A 203 15.46 -10.38 12.73
CA PRO A 203 14.91 -11.04 11.54
C PRO A 203 15.22 -12.55 11.50
N PHE A 204 16.39 -12.96 12.01
CA PHE A 204 16.74 -14.37 12.14
C PHE A 204 15.77 -15.16 13.04
N THR A 205 15.43 -14.60 14.21
CA THR A 205 14.46 -15.17 15.15
C THR A 205 13.08 -15.24 14.52
N LEU A 206 12.63 -14.14 13.91
CA LEU A 206 11.32 -14.05 13.25
C LEU A 206 11.16 -15.10 12.15
N PHE A 207 12.16 -15.28 11.27
CA PHE A 207 12.13 -16.33 10.25
C PHE A 207 12.05 -17.74 10.85
N SER A 208 12.65 -17.96 12.02
CA SER A 208 12.59 -19.26 12.70
C SER A 208 11.18 -19.53 13.23
N HIS A 209 10.54 -18.52 13.83
CA HIS A 209 9.14 -18.60 14.29
C HIS A 209 8.18 -18.81 13.11
N MET A 210 8.31 -17.98 12.07
CA MET A 210 7.52 -18.11 10.84
C MET A 210 7.71 -19.48 10.19
N HIS A 211 8.94 -19.99 10.11
CA HIS A 211 9.19 -21.31 9.54
C HIS A 211 8.42 -22.39 10.29
N GLN A 212 8.46 -22.40 11.63
CA GLN A 212 7.71 -23.36 12.43
C GLN A 212 6.19 -23.22 12.24
N ALA A 213 5.68 -21.99 12.27
CA ALA A 213 4.24 -21.73 12.10
C ALA A 213 3.72 -22.14 10.71
N MET A 214 4.56 -22.05 9.69
CA MET A 214 4.19 -22.39 8.31
C MET A 214 4.38 -23.90 7.99
N ILE A 215 4.93 -24.72 8.89
CA ILE A 215 5.05 -26.18 8.67
C ILE A 215 3.65 -26.80 8.53
N GLY A 216 3.48 -27.66 7.52
CA GLY A 216 2.20 -28.30 7.21
C GLY A 216 1.27 -27.45 6.33
N THR A 217 1.66 -26.21 6.01
CA THR A 217 1.01 -25.38 4.98
C THR A 217 1.73 -25.55 3.63
N ARG A 218 1.34 -24.77 2.62
CA ARG A 218 2.09 -24.70 1.35
C ARG A 218 3.47 -24.06 1.49
N GLY A 219 3.71 -23.30 2.58
CA GLY A 219 4.88 -22.45 2.71
C GLY A 219 4.85 -21.24 1.77
N GLY A 220 5.94 -20.49 1.74
CA GLY A 220 6.01 -19.27 0.95
C GLY A 220 7.40 -18.66 0.87
N ALA A 221 7.55 -17.70 -0.04
CA ALA A 221 8.64 -16.75 0.01
C ALA A 221 8.31 -15.64 1.01
N ALA A 222 9.31 -15.08 1.66
CA ALA A 222 9.11 -14.00 2.62
C ALA A 222 10.32 -13.07 2.71
N ALA A 223 10.08 -11.82 3.06
CA ALA A 223 11.12 -10.86 3.40
C ALA A 223 10.76 -10.08 4.65
N ILE A 224 11.76 -9.81 5.48
CA ILE A 224 11.68 -8.98 6.67
C ILE A 224 12.70 -7.85 6.54
N ALA A 225 12.25 -6.62 6.75
CA ALA A 225 13.08 -5.43 6.78
C ALA A 225 12.90 -4.70 8.12
N HIS A 226 13.97 -4.61 8.91
CA HIS A 226 14.00 -3.90 10.19
C HIS A 226 14.76 -2.61 10.02
N PHE A 227 14.08 -1.49 10.22
CA PHE A 227 14.68 -0.17 10.22
C PHE A 227 14.88 0.33 11.65
N ASP A 228 16.10 0.80 11.92
CA ASP A 228 16.46 1.49 13.15
C ASP A 228 16.83 2.95 12.81
N GLY A 229 15.93 3.87 13.15
CA GLY A 229 16.12 5.30 12.90
C GLY A 229 17.19 5.95 13.77
N GLU A 230 17.57 5.39 14.92
CA GLU A 230 18.67 5.94 15.72
C GLU A 230 20.02 5.57 15.10
N ARG A 231 20.14 4.32 14.63
CA ARG A 231 21.37 3.82 13.99
C ARG A 231 21.46 4.18 12.51
N GLN A 232 20.35 4.60 11.90
CA GLN A 232 20.24 4.86 10.45
C GLN A 232 20.65 3.62 9.63
N THR A 233 20.17 2.45 10.06
CA THR A 233 20.47 1.16 9.44
C THR A 233 19.20 0.37 9.15
N LEU A 234 19.21 -0.38 8.05
CA LEU A 234 18.19 -1.37 7.71
C LEU A 234 18.80 -2.77 7.77
N ASN A 235 18.32 -3.64 8.66
CA ASN A 235 18.60 -5.08 8.61
C ASN A 235 17.58 -5.74 7.70
N PHE A 236 18.01 -6.49 6.70
CA PHE A 236 17.12 -7.17 5.77
C PHE A 236 17.47 -8.64 5.64
N ALA A 237 16.43 -9.48 5.63
CA ALA A 237 16.54 -10.89 5.29
C ALA A 237 15.40 -11.27 4.36
N GLY A 238 15.74 -11.89 3.23
CA GLY A 238 14.77 -12.37 2.25
C GLY A 238 15.02 -13.84 1.91
N VAL A 239 13.93 -14.61 1.80
CA VAL A 239 13.90 -16.02 1.42
C VAL A 239 12.92 -16.18 0.26
N GLY A 240 13.38 -16.69 -0.88
CA GLY A 240 12.59 -16.84 -2.09
C GLY A 240 12.72 -15.65 -3.04
N ASN A 241 11.60 -15.24 -3.62
CA ASN A 241 11.46 -14.31 -4.75
C ASN A 241 10.88 -12.94 -4.36
N ILE A 242 10.65 -12.66 -3.06
CA ILE A 242 10.22 -11.32 -2.62
C ILE A 242 11.29 -10.28 -3.02
N GLY A 243 10.84 -9.29 -3.78
CA GLY A 243 11.64 -8.16 -4.22
C GLY A 243 11.68 -7.07 -3.16
N ALA A 244 12.82 -6.41 -3.04
CA ALA A 244 13.03 -5.33 -2.09
C ALA A 244 14.01 -4.29 -2.64
N SER A 245 13.70 -3.02 -2.47
CA SER A 245 14.53 -1.90 -2.93
C SER A 245 14.55 -0.75 -1.93
N LEU A 246 15.74 -0.24 -1.64
CA LEU A 246 15.95 1.05 -0.99
C LEU A 246 16.10 2.14 -2.05
N ILE A 247 15.28 3.19 -1.94
CA ILE A 247 15.26 4.29 -2.90
C ILE A 247 15.84 5.54 -2.25
N ALA A 248 16.83 6.13 -2.92
CA ALA A 248 17.43 7.42 -2.64
C ALA A 248 17.25 8.36 -3.84
N SER A 249 17.48 9.66 -3.66
CA SER A 249 17.52 10.63 -4.77
C SER A 249 18.55 10.21 -5.85
N GLY A 250 19.68 9.67 -5.40
CA GLY A 250 20.79 9.18 -6.23
C GLY A 250 20.57 7.83 -6.92
N GLY A 251 19.46 7.12 -6.67
CA GLY A 251 19.10 5.87 -7.35
C GLY A 251 18.45 4.85 -6.43
N SER A 252 18.25 3.64 -6.93
CA SER A 252 17.73 2.51 -6.17
C SER A 252 18.82 1.47 -5.88
N ARG A 253 18.72 0.82 -4.72
CA ARG A 253 19.55 -0.30 -4.30
C ARG A 253 18.65 -1.49 -4.00
N GLY A 254 18.77 -2.56 -4.79
CA GLY A 254 18.09 -3.82 -4.51
C GLY A 254 18.64 -4.50 -3.25
N LEU A 255 17.77 -5.14 -2.46
CA LEU A 255 18.16 -5.92 -1.29
C LEU A 255 18.10 -7.42 -1.63
N ALA A 256 19.12 -8.17 -1.22
CA ALA A 256 19.32 -9.54 -1.68
C ALA A 256 18.47 -10.56 -0.91
N SER A 257 17.64 -11.31 -1.64
CA SER A 257 16.92 -12.49 -1.17
C SER A 257 17.67 -13.78 -1.55
N HIS A 258 17.55 -14.82 -0.73
CA HIS A 258 18.24 -16.10 -0.93
C HIS A 258 17.25 -17.21 -1.30
N PRO A 259 17.63 -18.21 -2.12
CA PRO A 259 16.75 -19.31 -2.46
C PRO A 259 16.27 -20.09 -1.21
N GLY A 260 14.97 -20.35 -1.14
CA GLY A 260 14.36 -21.13 -0.06
C GLY A 260 12.85 -20.98 -0.05
N ILE A 261 12.18 -21.79 0.77
CA ILE A 261 10.74 -21.74 1.00
C ILE A 261 10.51 -21.84 2.50
N VAL A 262 9.99 -20.78 3.12
CA VAL A 262 9.60 -20.78 4.54
C VAL A 262 8.46 -21.78 4.74
N GLY A 263 8.46 -22.51 5.85
CA GLY A 263 7.57 -23.66 6.10
C GLY A 263 7.92 -24.99 5.38
N VAL A 264 8.81 -25.02 4.37
CA VAL A 264 9.09 -26.25 3.60
C VAL A 264 10.59 -26.55 3.44
N ARG A 265 11.33 -25.68 2.74
CA ARG A 265 12.78 -25.83 2.47
C ARG A 265 13.52 -24.60 2.96
N PHE A 266 13.54 -24.44 4.27
CA PHE A 266 14.25 -23.37 4.96
C PHE A 266 15.45 -23.96 5.71
N ARG A 267 16.62 -23.34 5.60
CA ARG A 267 17.82 -23.72 6.37
C ARG A 267 18.15 -22.68 7.41
N LYS A 268 18.35 -21.44 6.95
CA LYS A 268 18.60 -20.26 7.78
C LYS A 268 18.34 -19.00 6.98
N ALA A 269 17.90 -17.95 7.66
CA ALA A 269 17.82 -16.62 7.09
C ALA A 269 19.21 -15.96 7.14
N HIS A 270 19.62 -15.35 6.04
CA HIS A 270 20.82 -14.51 6.00
C HIS A 270 20.39 -13.06 6.19
N VAL A 271 20.82 -12.45 7.29
CA VAL A 271 20.55 -11.04 7.59
C VAL A 271 21.71 -10.21 7.06
N PHE A 272 21.39 -9.15 6.33
CA PHE A 272 22.35 -8.18 5.82
C PHE A 272 22.05 -6.80 6.38
N ASP A 273 23.11 -6.09 6.72
CA ASP A 273 23.04 -4.72 7.21
C ASP A 273 23.25 -3.75 6.05
N TYR A 274 22.26 -2.89 5.83
CA TYR A 274 22.32 -1.84 4.84
C TYR A 274 22.36 -0.48 5.56
N PRO A 275 23.47 0.25 5.48
CA PRO A 275 23.47 1.66 5.88
C PRO A 275 22.44 2.42 5.07
N LEU A 276 21.60 3.22 5.73
CA LEU A 276 20.50 3.93 5.05
C LEU A 276 21.06 4.95 4.04
N GLY A 277 22.10 5.70 4.44
CA GLY A 277 22.67 6.76 3.62
C GLY A 277 21.63 7.81 3.26
N GLU A 278 21.44 8.07 1.97
CA GLU A 278 20.42 8.99 1.46
C GLU A 278 19.08 8.32 1.13
N ALA A 279 18.95 7.01 1.39
CA ALA A 279 17.70 6.32 1.11
C ALA A 279 16.59 6.82 2.05
N ARG A 280 15.41 7.06 1.48
CA ARG A 280 14.24 7.55 2.22
C ARG A 280 13.03 6.67 2.08
N LEU A 281 13.03 5.73 1.14
CA LEU A 281 11.88 4.89 0.85
C LEU A 281 12.32 3.44 0.73
N LEU A 282 11.64 2.55 1.45
CA LEU A 282 11.69 1.11 1.25
C LEU A 282 10.50 0.70 0.39
N VAL A 283 10.75 -0.12 -0.62
CA VAL A 283 9.70 -0.79 -1.40
C VAL A 283 9.92 -2.30 -1.31
N LEU A 284 8.92 -3.03 -0.79
CA LEU A 284 8.84 -4.48 -0.85
C LEU A 284 7.74 -4.87 -1.84
N PHE A 285 7.94 -5.94 -2.60
CA PHE A 285 6.94 -6.42 -3.55
C PHE A 285 7.01 -7.93 -3.79
N SER A 286 5.86 -8.58 -3.96
CA SER A 286 5.78 -9.98 -4.38
C SER A 286 6.06 -10.13 -5.87
N ASP A 287 6.22 -11.37 -6.34
CA ASP A 287 6.64 -11.59 -7.72
C ASP A 287 5.52 -11.42 -8.76
N GLY A 288 4.28 -11.20 -8.33
CA GLY A 288 3.20 -10.67 -9.17
C GLY A 288 3.51 -9.30 -9.78
N LEU A 289 4.48 -8.57 -9.21
CA LEU A 289 5.02 -7.35 -9.80
C LEU A 289 6.24 -7.65 -10.70
N GLN A 290 6.37 -6.92 -11.80
CA GLN A 290 7.62 -6.92 -12.56
C GLN A 290 8.76 -6.31 -11.72
N THR A 291 9.97 -6.82 -11.86
CA THR A 291 11.15 -6.35 -11.11
C THR A 291 11.89 -5.20 -11.80
N ARG A 292 11.56 -4.93 -13.06
CA ARG A 292 12.23 -3.92 -13.89
C ARG A 292 11.40 -2.65 -13.95
N TRP A 293 11.49 -1.85 -12.91
CA TRP A 293 10.94 -0.50 -12.85
C TRP A 293 12.00 0.45 -12.29
N ASN A 294 11.86 1.74 -12.62
CA ASN A 294 12.73 2.78 -12.12
C ASN A 294 11.90 4.03 -11.80
N LEU A 295 11.87 4.44 -10.53
CA LEU A 295 11.10 5.61 -10.11
C LEU A 295 11.58 6.91 -10.75
N ARG A 296 12.78 6.93 -11.35
CA ARG A 296 13.28 8.07 -12.14
C ARG A 296 12.53 8.28 -13.44
N ASP A 297 11.87 7.24 -13.96
CA ASP A 297 11.03 7.33 -15.15
C ASP A 297 9.69 8.03 -14.84
N TYR A 298 9.48 8.40 -13.57
CA TYR A 298 8.32 9.08 -13.01
C TYR A 298 8.77 10.34 -12.24
N PRO A 299 8.96 11.48 -12.93
CA PRO A 299 9.47 12.70 -12.32
C PRO A 299 8.66 13.12 -11.09
N GLY A 300 9.34 13.34 -9.97
CA GLY A 300 8.72 13.78 -8.71
C GLY A 300 7.98 12.70 -7.91
N LEU A 301 7.82 11.47 -8.44
CA LEU A 301 7.10 10.39 -7.76
C LEU A 301 7.72 10.02 -6.40
N VAL A 302 9.04 10.07 -6.29
CA VAL A 302 9.77 9.77 -5.04
C VAL A 302 9.42 10.71 -3.87
N HIS A 303 8.83 11.87 -4.16
CA HIS A 303 8.38 12.84 -3.16
C HIS A 303 6.90 12.71 -2.79
N ARG A 304 6.18 11.78 -3.44
CA ARG A 304 4.76 11.54 -3.20
C ARG A 304 4.55 10.61 -2.03
N HIS A 305 3.34 10.62 -1.51
CA HIS A 305 2.91 9.73 -0.46
C HIS A 305 3.15 8.27 -0.86
N PRO A 306 3.67 7.39 0.02
CA PRO A 306 3.99 6.00 -0.36
C PRO A 306 2.81 5.21 -0.93
N ALA A 307 1.56 5.55 -0.55
CA ALA A 307 0.36 4.94 -1.14
C ALA A 307 0.19 5.25 -2.63
N ILE A 308 0.57 6.45 -3.09
CA ILE A 308 0.63 6.79 -4.51
C ILE A 308 1.67 5.93 -5.22
N ILE A 309 2.85 5.75 -4.61
CA ILE A 309 3.94 4.96 -5.18
C ILE A 309 3.52 3.49 -5.31
N ALA A 310 2.93 2.91 -4.27
CA ALA A 310 2.45 1.53 -4.29
C ALA A 310 1.37 1.30 -5.37
N ALA A 311 0.36 2.18 -5.42
CA ALA A 311 -0.73 2.09 -6.40
C ALA A 311 -0.24 2.30 -7.85
N LEU A 312 0.67 3.24 -8.08
CA LEU A 312 1.25 3.48 -9.40
C LEU A 312 2.13 2.32 -9.86
N LEU A 313 2.99 1.79 -8.98
CA LEU A 313 3.81 0.63 -9.31
C LEU A 313 2.92 -0.57 -9.65
N HIS A 314 1.88 -0.81 -8.87
CA HIS A 314 0.89 -1.85 -9.18
C HIS A 314 0.23 -1.59 -10.54
N ARG A 315 -0.29 -0.39 -10.79
CA ARG A 315 -0.88 -0.01 -12.07
C ARG A 315 0.06 -0.32 -13.22
N ASP A 316 1.30 0.14 -13.20
CA ASP A 316 2.16 0.09 -14.39
C ASP A 316 2.93 -1.21 -14.56
N PHE A 317 3.17 -1.96 -13.47
CA PHE A 317 4.07 -3.10 -13.47
C PHE A 317 3.46 -4.41 -12.96
N CYS A 318 2.15 -4.46 -12.67
CA CYS A 318 1.46 -5.71 -12.38
C CYS A 318 1.54 -6.67 -13.57
N ARG A 319 1.77 -7.96 -13.31
CA ARG A 319 1.79 -9.00 -14.35
C ARG A 319 0.40 -9.50 -14.76
N GLY A 320 -0.61 -9.29 -13.91
CA GLY A 320 -2.01 -9.66 -14.18
C GLY A 320 -2.29 -11.17 -14.22
N ARG A 321 -1.41 -11.99 -13.63
CA ARG A 321 -1.49 -13.46 -13.65
C ARG A 321 -1.02 -14.10 -12.35
N ASP A 322 -0.99 -13.31 -11.28
CA ASP A 322 -0.58 -13.73 -9.95
C ASP A 322 -1.24 -12.84 -8.89
N ASP A 323 -1.16 -13.27 -7.62
CA ASP A 323 -1.31 -12.37 -6.48
C ASP A 323 -0.25 -11.26 -6.57
N VAL A 324 -0.59 -10.03 -6.17
CA VAL A 324 0.37 -8.93 -6.21
C VAL A 324 0.23 -8.03 -5.00
N THR A 325 1.36 -7.82 -4.33
CA THR A 325 1.46 -6.90 -3.20
C THR A 325 2.66 -6.00 -3.40
N VAL A 326 2.43 -4.69 -3.26
CA VAL A 326 3.45 -3.65 -3.24
C VAL A 326 3.30 -2.88 -1.94
N LEU A 327 4.34 -2.90 -1.10
CA LEU A 327 4.42 -2.16 0.16
C LEU A 327 5.51 -1.09 0.02
N ALA A 328 5.13 0.17 0.20
CA ALA A 328 6.03 1.31 0.21
C ALA A 328 6.02 1.97 1.59
N LEU A 329 7.21 2.22 2.16
CA LEU A 329 7.38 2.77 3.50
C LEU A 329 8.41 3.90 3.47
N ASN A 330 8.00 5.08 3.95
CA ASN A 330 8.93 6.18 4.19
C ASN A 330 9.79 5.87 5.43
N LEU A 331 11.10 5.95 5.28
CA LEU A 331 12.10 5.66 6.32
C LEU A 331 12.57 6.92 7.06
N GLU A 332 11.97 8.08 6.78
CA GLU A 332 12.10 9.24 7.65
C GLU A 332 11.34 8.96 8.96
N ALA A 333 12.08 8.57 10.00
CA ALA A 333 11.50 8.32 11.31
C ALA A 333 10.71 9.56 11.78
N PRO A 334 9.47 9.40 12.27
CA PRO A 334 8.69 10.52 12.76
C PRO A 334 9.46 11.20 13.89
N ARG A 335 9.84 12.46 13.69
CA ARG A 335 10.43 13.27 14.76
C ARG A 335 9.30 13.57 15.75
N GLY A 336 9.51 13.15 17.00
CA GLY A 336 8.56 13.35 18.10
C GLY A 336 8.20 14.80 18.34
#